data_AF-G3NX39-F1
#
_entry.id   AF-G3NX39-F1
#
_cell.length_a   1.000
_cell.length_b   1.000
_cell.length_c   1.000
_cell.angle_alpha   90.00
_cell.angle_beta   90.00
_cell.angle_gamma   90.00
#
_symmetry.space_group_name_H-M   'P 1'
#
loop_
_entity.id
_entity.type
_entity.pdbx_description
1 polymer ?
#
loop_
_entity_poly.entity_id
_entity_poly.type
_entity_poly.pdbx_seq_one_letter_code
_entity_poly.pdbx_strand_id
1 'polypeptide(L)'
;ELRQDLSSQKDKLKCIMDGVQDLYAEIPAGISRRLQEAQRSLQREEEKLVEKSNLLRRLDSQVAELGSGLEIVKVLLEQRSPTVNEAQNAIKLVWDELDAWHSRLMLLDSEVQDLAEEHPDQAHLLMDQLNRPLQLYQNAAHMTEQRTAFLSKVPACLQEFEDIMHGAACWLDEAQSWLSDPCSFPTARGLQNHANSLQLVLDDSERIRQTLQAFRPVLDEISAVCDISTHEERVNQKDQQVQKMQRKILQPLEQILPAVGVVETLEAELKTMEQNVPKIRAILSSVDDTHITLMEHLQNRQVIVANVQSMQRTLEEIERCKGELHLPQGAEESLLVFSRARLLLQPLDELQQLTHQQAALL
;
A
#
# COMPACT_ATOMS: atom_id res chain seq x y z
N GLU A 1 -4.55 -66.58 -12.09
CA GLU A 1 -4.82 -67.81 -11.32
C GLU A 1 -6.31 -68.19 -11.40
N LEU A 2 -7.24 -67.51 -10.73
CA LEU A 2 -8.68 -67.89 -10.73
C LEU A 2 -9.35 -68.07 -12.12
N ARG A 3 -9.09 -67.19 -13.10
CA ARG A 3 -9.61 -67.36 -14.48
C ARG A 3 -9.03 -68.61 -15.17
N GLN A 4 -7.77 -68.92 -14.89
CA GLN A 4 -7.07 -70.06 -15.46
C GLN A 4 -7.53 -71.37 -14.80
N ASP A 5 -7.80 -71.33 -13.50
CA ASP A 5 -8.40 -72.46 -12.77
C ASP A 5 -9.83 -72.74 -13.24
N LEU A 6 -10.65 -71.70 -13.42
CA LEU A 6 -12.00 -71.83 -13.95
C LEU A 6 -12.01 -72.41 -15.37
N SER A 7 -11.09 -71.96 -16.23
CA SER A 7 -10.88 -72.54 -17.57
C SER A 7 -10.47 -74.01 -17.47
N SER A 8 -9.53 -74.35 -16.58
CA SER A 8 -9.11 -75.74 -16.35
C SER A 8 -10.26 -76.63 -15.87
N GLN A 9 -11.14 -76.13 -15.00
CA GLN A 9 -12.31 -76.86 -14.53
C GLN A 9 -13.38 -77.02 -15.63
N LYS A 10 -13.53 -76.03 -16.51
CA LYS A 10 -14.39 -76.16 -17.71
C LYS A 10 -13.89 -77.24 -18.64
N ASP A 11 -12.59 -77.27 -18.90
CA ASP A 11 -11.96 -78.27 -19.76
C ASP A 11 -12.09 -79.67 -19.15
N LYS A 12 -11.89 -79.82 -17.84
CA LYS A 12 -12.10 -81.08 -17.12
C LYS A 12 -13.55 -81.54 -17.18
N LEU A 13 -14.51 -80.65 -16.93
CA LEU A 13 -15.94 -80.97 -17.00
C LEU A 13 -16.32 -81.41 -18.42
N LYS A 14 -15.80 -80.73 -19.45
CA LYS A 14 -16.00 -81.10 -20.84
C LYS A 14 -15.45 -82.49 -21.17
N CYS A 15 -14.20 -82.78 -20.77
CA CYS A 15 -13.62 -84.12 -20.93
C CYS A 15 -14.43 -85.22 -20.23
N ILE A 16 -14.99 -84.93 -19.04
CA ILE A 16 -15.86 -85.86 -18.32
C ILE A 16 -17.19 -86.05 -19.06
N MET A 17 -17.78 -84.98 -19.59
CA MET A 17 -19.02 -85.05 -20.39
C MET A 17 -18.81 -85.87 -21.67
N ASP A 18 -17.72 -85.62 -22.39
CA ASP A 18 -17.35 -86.35 -23.61
C ASP A 18 -17.12 -87.84 -23.31
N GLY A 19 -16.36 -88.15 -22.26
CA GLY A 19 -16.12 -89.54 -21.84
C GLY A 19 -17.39 -90.28 -21.36
N VAL A 20 -18.35 -89.57 -20.75
CA VAL A 20 -19.66 -90.16 -20.38
C VAL A 20 -20.54 -90.41 -21.60
N GLN A 21 -20.47 -89.54 -22.63
CA GLN A 21 -21.17 -89.74 -23.90
C GLN A 21 -20.61 -90.95 -24.67
N ASP A 22 -19.31 -91.20 -24.60
CA ASP A 22 -18.67 -92.35 -25.23
C ASP A 22 -19.02 -93.70 -24.55
N LEU A 23 -19.25 -93.69 -23.23
CA LEU A 23 -19.49 -94.90 -22.43
C LEU A 23 -20.96 -95.35 -22.41
N TYR A 24 -21.91 -94.45 -22.69
CA TYR A 24 -23.34 -94.72 -22.57
C TYR A 24 -24.10 -94.28 -23.83
N ALA A 25 -24.78 -95.23 -24.49
CA ALA A 25 -25.70 -94.92 -25.60
C ALA A 25 -26.89 -94.03 -25.16
N GLU A 26 -27.35 -94.20 -23.91
CA GLU A 26 -28.25 -93.29 -23.21
C GLU A 26 -27.71 -93.02 -21.80
N ILE A 27 -27.44 -91.75 -21.48
CA ILE A 27 -26.83 -91.37 -20.21
C ILE A 27 -27.84 -91.54 -19.07
N PRO A 28 -27.49 -92.27 -17.98
CA PRO A 28 -28.36 -92.41 -16.82
C PRO A 28 -28.79 -91.06 -16.23
N ALA A 29 -30.08 -90.93 -15.92
CA ALA A 29 -30.68 -89.66 -15.47
C ALA A 29 -29.98 -89.03 -14.24
N GLY A 30 -29.45 -89.85 -13.33
CA GLY A 30 -28.70 -89.37 -12.16
C GLY A 30 -27.33 -88.78 -12.50
N ILE A 31 -26.65 -89.32 -13.52
CA ILE A 31 -25.36 -88.80 -14.03
C ILE A 31 -25.61 -87.53 -14.83
N SER A 32 -26.61 -87.55 -15.72
CA SER A 32 -27.03 -86.38 -16.49
C SER A 32 -27.39 -85.19 -15.58
N ARG A 33 -28.15 -85.43 -14.50
CA ARG A 33 -28.48 -84.41 -13.51
C ARG A 33 -27.23 -83.80 -12.86
N ARG A 34 -26.28 -84.63 -12.41
CA ARG A 34 -25.03 -84.15 -11.79
C ARG A 34 -24.14 -83.36 -12.75
N LEU A 35 -24.08 -83.75 -14.03
CA LEU A 35 -23.35 -83.00 -15.06
C LEU A 35 -24.00 -81.63 -15.29
N GLN A 36 -25.33 -81.56 -15.38
CA GLN A 36 -26.05 -80.29 -15.49
C GLN A 36 -25.87 -79.40 -14.25
N GLU A 37 -25.88 -79.96 -13.04
CA GLU A 37 -25.62 -79.24 -11.80
C GLU A 37 -24.18 -78.70 -11.74
N ALA A 38 -23.19 -79.50 -12.14
CA ALA A 38 -21.80 -79.06 -12.23
C ALA A 38 -21.63 -77.94 -13.27
N GLN A 39 -22.24 -78.08 -14.45
CA GLN A 39 -22.20 -77.06 -15.50
C GLN A 39 -22.85 -75.75 -15.05
N ARG A 40 -24.02 -75.80 -14.41
CA ARG A 40 -24.68 -74.62 -13.83
C ARG A 40 -23.86 -73.98 -12.71
N SER A 41 -23.21 -74.79 -11.87
CA SER A 41 -22.38 -74.27 -10.79
C SER A 41 -21.16 -73.54 -11.35
N LEU A 42 -20.51 -74.11 -12.37
CA LEU A 42 -19.36 -73.49 -13.02
C LEU A 42 -19.73 -72.22 -13.79
N GLN A 43 -20.91 -72.20 -14.41
CA GLN A 43 -21.44 -70.99 -15.06
C GLN A 43 -21.71 -69.87 -14.04
N ARG A 44 -22.31 -70.17 -12.88
CA ARG A 44 -22.53 -69.17 -11.82
C ARG A 44 -21.22 -68.59 -11.29
N GLU A 45 -20.19 -69.41 -11.12
CA GLU A 45 -18.87 -68.93 -10.69
C GLU A 45 -18.17 -68.10 -11.77
N GLU A 46 -18.40 -68.39 -13.05
CA GLU A 46 -17.95 -67.53 -14.15
C GLU A 46 -18.64 -66.17 -14.14
N GLU A 47 -19.98 -66.16 -14.02
CA GLU A 47 -20.78 -64.93 -13.98
C GLU A 47 -20.33 -64.03 -12.82
N LYS A 48 -20.13 -64.60 -11.62
CA LYS A 48 -19.58 -63.88 -10.46
C LYS A 48 -18.19 -63.31 -10.72
N LEU A 49 -17.30 -64.10 -11.35
CA LEU A 49 -15.93 -63.66 -11.64
C LEU A 49 -15.90 -62.51 -12.66
N VAL A 50 -16.80 -62.54 -13.64
CA VAL A 50 -16.96 -61.47 -14.63
C VAL A 50 -17.50 -60.21 -13.98
N GLU A 51 -18.59 -60.32 -13.21
CA GLU A 51 -19.21 -59.22 -12.46
C GLU A 51 -18.18 -58.54 -11.54
N LYS A 52 -17.45 -59.33 -10.76
CA LYS A 52 -16.33 -58.86 -9.93
C LYS A 52 -15.27 -58.08 -10.71
N SER A 53 -14.81 -58.62 -11.84
CA SER A 53 -13.80 -57.93 -12.66
C SER A 53 -14.31 -56.62 -13.26
N ASN A 54 -15.62 -56.52 -13.53
CA ASN A 54 -16.24 -55.28 -13.98
C ASN A 54 -16.34 -54.25 -12.86
N LEU A 55 -16.70 -54.67 -11.63
CA LEU A 55 -16.74 -53.80 -10.46
C LEU A 55 -15.37 -53.19 -10.15
N LEU A 56 -14.31 -54.01 -10.10
CA LEU A 56 -12.95 -53.52 -9.84
C LEU A 56 -12.49 -52.50 -10.88
N ARG A 57 -12.70 -52.79 -12.17
CA ARG A 57 -12.36 -51.84 -13.25
C ARG A 57 -13.13 -50.53 -13.13
N ARG A 58 -14.40 -50.57 -12.68
CA ARG A 58 -15.21 -49.38 -12.44
C ARG A 58 -14.61 -48.56 -11.29
N LEU A 59 -14.31 -49.20 -10.16
CA LEU A 59 -13.71 -48.55 -9.00
C LEU A 59 -12.34 -47.93 -9.34
N ASP A 60 -11.46 -48.67 -10.02
CA ASP A 60 -10.17 -48.16 -10.49
C ASP A 60 -10.34 -46.92 -11.38
N SER A 61 -11.35 -46.92 -12.27
CA SER A 61 -11.63 -45.76 -13.13
C SER A 61 -12.14 -44.55 -12.35
N GLN A 62 -12.93 -44.76 -11.29
CA GLN A 62 -13.42 -43.69 -10.42
C GLN A 62 -12.28 -43.09 -9.57
N VAL A 63 -11.35 -43.91 -9.08
CA VAL A 63 -10.13 -43.43 -8.40
C VAL A 63 -9.30 -42.53 -9.33
N ALA A 64 -9.12 -42.95 -10.58
CA ALA A 64 -8.39 -42.17 -11.59
C ALA A 64 -9.09 -40.85 -11.93
N GLU A 65 -10.42 -40.87 -12.09
CA GLU A 65 -11.24 -39.68 -12.33
C GLU A 65 -11.09 -38.67 -11.19
N LEU A 66 -11.24 -39.13 -9.94
CA LEU A 66 -11.04 -38.33 -8.72
C LEU A 66 -9.67 -37.65 -8.71
N GLY A 67 -8.60 -38.41 -8.97
CA GLY A 67 -7.25 -37.86 -9.02
C GLY A 67 -7.09 -36.77 -10.09
N SER A 68 -7.64 -37.00 -11.29
CA SER A 68 -7.58 -36.02 -12.38
C SER A 68 -8.41 -34.76 -12.11
N GLY A 69 -9.61 -34.91 -11.55
CA GLY A 69 -10.49 -33.80 -11.21
C GLY A 69 -9.91 -32.90 -10.13
N LEU A 70 -9.35 -33.49 -9.07
CA LEU A 70 -8.70 -32.74 -7.99
C LEU A 70 -7.43 -32.01 -8.46
N GLU A 71 -6.70 -32.55 -9.45
CA GLU A 71 -5.57 -31.83 -10.04
C GLU A 71 -6.05 -30.61 -10.85
N ILE A 72 -7.20 -30.68 -11.54
CA ILE A 72 -7.81 -29.53 -12.20
C ILE A 72 -8.19 -28.46 -11.18
N VAL A 73 -8.80 -28.85 -10.05
CA VAL A 73 -9.13 -27.93 -8.95
C VAL A 73 -7.88 -27.22 -8.43
N LYS A 74 -6.78 -27.96 -8.23
CA LYS A 74 -5.51 -27.38 -7.82
C LYS A 74 -4.98 -26.37 -8.85
N VAL A 75 -5.04 -26.68 -10.14
CA VAL A 75 -4.65 -25.73 -11.20
C VAL A 75 -5.51 -24.46 -11.15
N LEU A 76 -6.82 -24.57 -10.93
CA LEU A 76 -7.70 -23.40 -10.75
C LEU A 76 -7.31 -22.56 -9.52
N LEU A 77 -6.92 -23.21 -8.43
CA LEU A 77 -6.43 -22.55 -7.21
C LEU A 77 -5.07 -21.87 -7.36
N GLU A 78 -4.26 -22.23 -8.35
CA GLU A 78 -2.97 -21.59 -8.64
C GLU A 78 -3.11 -20.43 -9.64
N GLN A 79 -4.23 -20.33 -10.34
CA GLN A 79 -4.45 -19.28 -11.32
C GLN A 79 -4.66 -17.90 -10.66
N ARG A 80 -4.00 -16.90 -11.27
CA ARG A 80 -4.19 -15.48 -10.97
C ARG A 80 -5.42 -14.96 -11.71
N SER A 81 -6.32 -14.29 -11.00
CA SER A 81 -7.53 -13.72 -11.59
C SER A 81 -7.31 -12.28 -12.09
N PRO A 82 -8.02 -11.80 -13.13
CA PRO A 82 -7.87 -10.42 -13.58
C PRO A 82 -8.38 -9.38 -12.57
N THR A 83 -9.36 -9.73 -11.73
CA THR A 83 -9.89 -8.82 -10.70
C THR A 83 -10.13 -9.52 -9.37
N VAL A 84 -10.26 -8.74 -8.29
CA VAL A 84 -10.63 -9.26 -6.96
C VAL A 84 -12.01 -9.94 -6.99
N ASN A 85 -12.97 -9.34 -7.69
CA ASN A 85 -14.32 -9.92 -7.81
C ASN A 85 -14.29 -11.25 -8.56
N GLU A 86 -13.51 -11.37 -9.62
CA GLU A 86 -13.30 -12.65 -10.32
C GLU A 86 -12.57 -13.67 -9.45
N ALA A 87 -11.59 -13.27 -8.65
CA ALA A 87 -10.94 -14.16 -7.69
C ALA A 87 -11.94 -14.68 -6.63
N GLN A 88 -12.83 -13.82 -6.13
CA GLN A 88 -13.89 -14.18 -5.19
C GLN A 88 -14.96 -15.08 -5.82
N ASN A 89 -15.23 -14.95 -7.12
CA ASN A 89 -16.15 -15.84 -7.81
C ASN A 89 -15.48 -17.19 -8.13
N ALA A 90 -14.21 -17.17 -8.54
CA ALA A 90 -13.43 -18.38 -8.79
C ALA A 90 -13.32 -19.24 -7.53
N ILE A 91 -13.10 -18.66 -6.35
CA ILE A 91 -13.01 -19.44 -5.11
C ILE A 91 -14.35 -20.08 -4.72
N LYS A 92 -15.50 -19.46 -5.05
CA LYS A 92 -16.82 -20.08 -4.85
C LYS A 92 -16.99 -21.31 -5.74
N LEU A 93 -16.62 -21.19 -7.00
CA LEU A 93 -16.66 -22.32 -7.94
C LEU A 93 -15.73 -23.46 -7.48
N VAL A 94 -14.56 -23.14 -6.92
CA VAL A 94 -13.67 -24.15 -6.35
C VAL A 94 -14.31 -24.85 -5.14
N TRP A 95 -15.00 -24.13 -4.26
CA TRP A 95 -15.75 -24.75 -3.18
C TRP A 95 -16.84 -25.71 -3.69
N ASP A 96 -17.64 -25.27 -4.68
CA ASP A 96 -18.68 -26.10 -5.28
C ASP A 96 -18.10 -27.40 -5.88
N GLU A 97 -16.95 -27.30 -6.57
CA GLU A 97 -16.23 -28.45 -7.10
C GLU A 97 -15.70 -29.35 -5.98
N LEU A 98 -15.08 -28.78 -4.94
CA LEU A 98 -14.58 -29.55 -3.80
C LEU A 98 -15.68 -30.31 -3.08
N ASP A 99 -16.86 -29.72 -2.89
CA ASP A 99 -18.02 -30.38 -2.30
C ASP A 99 -18.51 -31.56 -3.17
N ALA A 100 -18.50 -31.39 -4.49
CA ALA A 100 -18.82 -32.46 -5.43
C ALA A 100 -17.78 -33.61 -5.37
N TRP A 101 -16.48 -33.28 -5.34
CA TRP A 101 -15.41 -34.27 -5.22
C TRP A 101 -15.39 -34.96 -3.86
N HIS A 102 -15.70 -34.24 -2.78
CA HIS A 102 -15.86 -34.82 -1.45
C HIS A 102 -16.97 -35.87 -1.44
N SER A 103 -18.14 -35.52 -2.01
CA SER A 103 -19.27 -36.45 -2.12
C SER A 103 -18.90 -37.72 -2.90
N ARG A 104 -18.17 -37.57 -4.02
CA ARG A 104 -17.66 -38.71 -4.81
C ARG A 104 -16.66 -39.56 -4.04
N LEU A 105 -15.77 -38.94 -3.26
CA LEU A 105 -14.80 -39.63 -2.42
C LEU A 105 -15.51 -40.44 -1.33
N MET A 106 -16.53 -39.89 -0.67
CA MET A 106 -17.32 -40.59 0.35
C MET A 106 -18.10 -41.78 -0.22
N LEU A 107 -18.70 -41.64 -1.41
CA LEU A 107 -19.37 -42.75 -2.08
C LEU A 107 -18.38 -43.87 -2.42
N LEU A 108 -17.21 -43.53 -2.95
CA LEU A 108 -16.20 -44.51 -3.32
C LEU A 108 -15.59 -45.20 -2.09
N ASP A 109 -15.36 -44.46 -0.99
CA ASP A 109 -14.91 -45.04 0.28
C ASP A 109 -15.93 -46.06 0.82
N SER A 110 -17.23 -45.74 0.77
CA SER A 110 -18.30 -46.68 1.12
C SER A 110 -18.29 -47.93 0.22
N GLU A 111 -18.19 -47.78 -1.10
CA GLU A 111 -18.13 -48.92 -2.04
C GLU A 111 -16.90 -49.82 -1.77
N VAL A 112 -15.77 -49.24 -1.38
CA VAL A 112 -14.56 -49.98 -1.02
C VAL A 112 -14.69 -50.68 0.34
N GLN A 113 -15.39 -50.08 1.31
CA GLN A 113 -15.71 -50.72 2.58
C GLN A 113 -16.64 -51.92 2.39
N ASP A 114 -17.69 -51.78 1.57
CA ASP A 114 -18.59 -52.89 1.21
C ASP A 114 -17.80 -54.03 0.53
N LEU A 115 -16.88 -53.70 -0.39
CA LEU A 115 -16.01 -54.68 -1.04
C LEU A 115 -15.09 -55.41 -0.03
N ALA A 116 -14.69 -54.77 1.06
CA ALA A 116 -13.79 -55.36 2.05
C ALA A 116 -14.45 -56.54 2.79
N GLU A 117 -15.78 -56.59 2.89
CA GLU A 117 -16.51 -57.69 3.51
C GLU A 117 -16.35 -59.00 2.71
N GLU A 118 -16.37 -58.90 1.38
CA GLU A 118 -16.28 -60.07 0.49
C GLU A 118 -14.83 -60.34 0.02
N HIS A 119 -14.03 -59.28 -0.18
CA HIS A 119 -12.74 -59.31 -0.87
C HIS A 119 -11.69 -58.37 -0.21
N PRO A 120 -11.17 -58.73 0.98
CA PRO A 120 -10.30 -57.86 1.77
C PRO A 120 -9.00 -57.46 1.06
N ASP A 121 -8.34 -58.39 0.35
CA ASP A 121 -7.07 -58.11 -0.34
C ASP A 121 -7.23 -57.07 -1.46
N GLN A 122 -8.40 -57.05 -2.10
CA GLN A 122 -8.67 -56.14 -3.23
C GLN A 122 -9.13 -54.78 -2.74
N ALA A 123 -9.94 -54.75 -1.68
CA ALA A 123 -10.28 -53.51 -0.99
C ALA A 123 -9.03 -52.82 -0.46
N HIS A 124 -8.05 -53.56 0.07
CA HIS A 124 -6.80 -53.00 0.54
C HIS A 124 -6.01 -52.30 -0.58
N LEU A 125 -5.89 -52.93 -1.77
CA LEU A 125 -5.23 -52.31 -2.92
C LEU A 125 -5.95 -51.02 -3.37
N LEU A 126 -7.28 -51.00 -3.37
CA LEU A 126 -8.06 -49.80 -3.73
C LEU A 126 -7.93 -48.70 -2.67
N MET A 127 -7.93 -49.04 -1.38
CA MET A 127 -7.63 -48.08 -0.30
C MET A 127 -6.24 -47.47 -0.46
N ASP A 128 -5.23 -48.27 -0.82
CA ASP A 128 -3.89 -47.77 -1.09
C ASP A 128 -3.86 -46.77 -2.26
N GLN A 129 -4.62 -47.05 -3.33
CA GLN A 129 -4.75 -46.13 -4.46
C GLN A 129 -5.52 -44.85 -4.10
N LEU A 130 -6.52 -44.94 -3.22
CA LEU A 130 -7.33 -43.81 -2.75
C LEU A 130 -6.54 -42.80 -1.90
N ASN A 131 -5.43 -43.20 -1.29
CA ASN A 131 -4.58 -42.31 -0.50
C ASN A 131 -4.16 -41.05 -1.29
N ARG A 132 -3.84 -41.20 -2.57
CA ARG A 132 -3.38 -40.06 -3.39
C ARG A 132 -4.52 -39.06 -3.66
N PRO A 133 -5.70 -39.45 -4.19
CA PRO A 133 -6.85 -38.55 -4.28
C PRO A 133 -7.23 -37.90 -2.94
N LEU A 134 -7.20 -38.65 -1.84
CA LEU A 134 -7.49 -38.10 -0.51
C LEU A 134 -6.51 -36.98 -0.12
N GLN A 135 -5.21 -37.18 -0.34
CA GLN A 135 -4.20 -36.15 -0.10
C GLN A 135 -4.38 -34.93 -1.01
N LEU A 136 -4.71 -35.13 -2.28
CA LEU A 136 -5.00 -34.02 -3.21
C LEU A 136 -6.21 -33.22 -2.74
N TYR A 137 -7.29 -33.88 -2.32
CA TYR A 137 -8.48 -33.23 -1.77
C TYR A 137 -8.15 -32.42 -0.53
N GLN A 138 -7.43 -33.00 0.44
CA GLN A 138 -7.05 -32.31 1.68
C GLN A 138 -6.18 -31.07 1.41
N ASN A 139 -5.21 -31.19 0.50
CA ASN A 139 -4.35 -30.07 0.11
C ASN A 139 -5.16 -28.96 -0.59
N ALA A 140 -6.03 -29.33 -1.54
CA ALA A 140 -6.87 -28.38 -2.26
C ALA A 140 -7.86 -27.68 -1.32
N ALA A 141 -8.50 -28.41 -0.40
CA ALA A 141 -9.38 -27.84 0.62
C ALA A 141 -8.62 -26.83 1.49
N HIS A 142 -7.43 -27.20 1.99
CA HIS A 142 -6.61 -26.29 2.80
C HIS A 142 -6.19 -25.03 2.05
N MET A 143 -5.74 -25.16 0.80
CA MET A 143 -5.42 -24.00 -0.06
C MET A 143 -6.65 -23.11 -0.30
N THR A 144 -7.83 -23.72 -0.49
CA THR A 144 -9.09 -23.01 -0.69
C THR A 144 -9.49 -22.22 0.56
N GLU A 145 -9.35 -22.81 1.75
CA GLU A 145 -9.57 -22.14 3.03
C GLU A 145 -8.63 -20.94 3.20
N GLN A 146 -7.33 -21.12 2.97
CA GLN A 146 -6.34 -20.04 3.05
C GLN A 146 -6.66 -18.90 2.07
N ARG A 147 -6.95 -19.22 0.81
CA ARG A 147 -7.28 -18.24 -0.23
C ARG A 147 -8.59 -17.53 0.07
N THR A 148 -9.60 -18.22 0.62
CA THR A 148 -10.86 -17.63 1.10
C THR A 148 -10.61 -16.64 2.24
N ALA A 149 -9.84 -17.06 3.25
CA ALA A 149 -9.50 -16.22 4.40
C ALA A 149 -8.71 -14.98 3.97
N PHE A 150 -7.78 -15.11 3.02
CA PHE A 150 -7.05 -13.98 2.43
C PHE A 150 -7.99 -13.03 1.67
N LEU A 151 -8.77 -13.55 0.72
CA LEU A 151 -9.67 -12.76 -0.13
C LEU A 151 -10.75 -12.02 0.67
N SER A 152 -11.12 -12.49 1.86
CA SER A 152 -12.06 -11.79 2.74
C SER A 152 -11.50 -10.50 3.34
N LYS A 153 -10.16 -10.36 3.44
CA LYS A 153 -9.48 -9.17 3.97
C LYS A 153 -9.23 -8.10 2.89
N VAL A 154 -9.08 -8.53 1.64
CA VAL A 154 -8.75 -7.65 0.49
C VAL A 154 -9.68 -6.43 0.37
N PRO A 155 -11.02 -6.52 0.54
CA PRO A 155 -11.89 -5.35 0.48
C PRO A 155 -11.54 -4.26 1.50
N ALA A 156 -11.19 -4.63 2.73
CA ALA A 156 -10.78 -3.67 3.75
C ALA A 156 -9.44 -3.03 3.40
N CYS A 157 -8.48 -3.81 2.89
CA CYS A 157 -7.20 -3.29 2.41
C CYS A 157 -7.39 -2.31 1.25
N LEU A 158 -8.26 -2.63 0.28
CA LEU A 158 -8.52 -1.71 -0.84
C LEU A 158 -9.27 -0.45 -0.41
N GLN A 159 -10.08 -0.51 0.64
CA GLN A 159 -10.66 0.70 1.23
C GLN A 159 -9.59 1.58 1.89
N GLU A 160 -8.68 0.99 2.68
CA GLU A 160 -7.56 1.73 3.28
C GLU A 160 -6.67 2.36 2.19
N PHE A 161 -6.44 1.64 1.09
CA PHE A 161 -5.75 2.18 -0.07
C PHE A 161 -6.45 3.42 -0.63
N GLU A 162 -7.76 3.38 -0.86
CA GLU A 162 -8.50 4.55 -1.36
C GLU A 162 -8.47 5.72 -0.38
N ASP A 163 -8.50 5.46 0.93
CA ASP A 163 -8.40 6.50 1.97
C ASP A 163 -7.01 7.18 1.95
N ILE A 164 -5.93 6.40 1.81
CA ILE A 164 -4.56 6.92 1.65
C ILE A 164 -4.47 7.78 0.38
N MET A 165 -5.01 7.28 -0.73
CA MET A 165 -4.99 7.97 -2.03
C MET A 165 -5.77 9.27 -1.98
N HIS A 166 -6.92 9.28 -1.30
CA HIS A 166 -7.72 10.47 -1.08
C HIS A 166 -6.99 11.48 -0.20
N GLY A 167 -6.42 11.05 0.94
CA GLY A 167 -5.63 11.91 1.82
C GLY A 167 -4.46 12.57 1.11
N ALA A 168 -3.74 11.83 0.28
CA ALA A 168 -2.65 12.38 -0.54
C ALA A 168 -3.16 13.39 -1.59
N ALA A 169 -4.34 13.16 -2.17
CA ALA A 169 -4.95 14.10 -3.11
C ALA A 169 -5.38 15.40 -2.42
N CYS A 170 -6.05 15.32 -1.27
CA CYS A 170 -6.44 16.49 -0.48
C CYS A 170 -5.21 17.31 -0.08
N TRP A 171 -4.15 16.67 0.41
CA TRP A 171 -2.90 17.36 0.73
C TRP A 171 -2.29 18.07 -0.50
N LEU A 172 -2.30 17.42 -1.67
CA LEU A 172 -1.80 18.05 -2.90
C LEU A 172 -2.59 19.29 -3.28
N ASP A 173 -3.92 19.23 -3.20
CA ASP A 173 -4.82 20.33 -3.54
C ASP A 173 -4.67 21.48 -2.53
N GLU A 174 -4.63 21.18 -1.24
CA GLU A 174 -4.39 22.16 -0.17
C GLU A 174 -3.02 22.82 -0.34
N ALA A 175 -1.94 22.04 -0.47
CA ALA A 175 -0.60 22.59 -0.67
C ALA A 175 -0.52 23.48 -1.92
N GLN A 176 -1.17 23.09 -3.02
CA GLN A 176 -1.20 23.91 -4.23
C GLN A 176 -1.97 25.22 -4.02
N SER A 177 -3.11 25.18 -3.31
CA SER A 177 -3.88 26.39 -2.98
C SER A 177 -3.04 27.34 -2.13
N TRP A 178 -2.42 26.83 -1.06
CA TRP A 178 -1.59 27.61 -0.14
C TRP A 178 -0.39 28.26 -0.83
N LEU A 179 0.25 27.56 -1.78
CA LEU A 179 1.36 28.14 -2.55
C LEU A 179 0.91 29.18 -3.59
N SER A 180 -0.37 29.18 -3.97
CA SER A 180 -0.90 30.11 -4.97
C SER A 180 -1.39 31.42 -4.33
N ASP A 181 -1.58 31.44 -3.01
CA ASP A 181 -2.05 32.62 -2.30
C ASP A 181 -0.97 33.71 -2.22
N PRO A 182 -1.31 34.99 -2.50
CA PRO A 182 -0.38 36.09 -2.37
C PRO A 182 0.21 36.19 -0.95
N CYS A 183 1.53 36.19 -0.88
CA CYS A 183 2.26 36.27 0.37
C CYS A 183 2.42 37.73 0.84
N SER A 184 2.02 38.02 2.09
CA SER A 184 2.23 39.31 2.75
C SER A 184 2.86 39.10 4.13
N PHE A 185 4.08 39.59 4.31
CA PHE A 185 4.89 39.42 5.50
C PHE A 185 5.30 40.79 6.04
N PRO A 186 4.55 41.36 6.99
CA PRO A 186 4.85 42.70 7.49
C PRO A 186 6.13 42.76 8.31
N THR A 187 6.60 41.64 8.87
CA THR A 187 7.72 41.58 9.80
C THR A 187 8.57 40.32 9.63
N ALA A 188 9.79 40.33 10.20
CA ALA A 188 10.65 39.15 10.32
C ALA A 188 9.94 37.96 10.99
N ARG A 189 9.13 38.24 12.03
CA ARG A 189 8.30 37.22 12.68
C ARG A 189 7.26 36.62 11.73
N GLY A 190 6.67 37.43 10.84
CA GLY A 190 5.75 36.96 9.81
C GLY A 190 6.43 36.00 8.82
N LEU A 191 7.64 36.36 8.36
CA LEU A 191 8.48 35.50 7.52
C LEU A 191 8.82 34.17 8.22
N GLN A 192 9.27 34.23 9.47
CA GLN A 192 9.62 33.03 10.24
C GLN A 192 8.41 32.11 10.46
N ASN A 193 7.24 32.67 10.78
CA ASN A 193 6.02 31.87 10.94
C ASN A 193 5.67 31.16 9.62
N HIS A 194 5.79 31.84 8.48
CA HIS A 194 5.53 31.24 7.18
C HIS A 194 6.55 30.14 6.85
N ALA A 195 7.84 30.37 7.11
CA ALA A 195 8.87 29.33 6.95
C ALA A 195 8.56 28.09 7.80
N ASN A 196 8.13 28.27 9.05
CA ASN A 196 7.72 27.16 9.90
C ASN A 196 6.50 26.42 9.33
N SER A 197 5.52 27.13 8.79
CA SER A 197 4.38 26.51 8.11
C SER A 197 4.80 25.69 6.88
N LEU A 198 5.69 26.21 6.03
CA LEU A 198 6.21 25.46 4.88
C LEU A 198 6.97 24.21 5.32
N GLN A 199 7.75 24.28 6.40
CA GLN A 199 8.43 23.12 6.97
C GLN A 199 7.44 22.05 7.44
N LEU A 200 6.36 22.44 8.15
CA LEU A 200 5.33 21.49 8.57
C LEU A 200 4.68 20.79 7.37
N VAL A 201 4.39 21.53 6.29
CA VAL A 201 3.82 20.93 5.06
C VAL A 201 4.81 19.96 4.41
N LEU A 202 6.13 20.23 4.46
CA LEU A 202 7.16 19.29 4.02
C LEU A 202 7.22 18.04 4.90
N ASP A 203 7.14 18.17 6.22
CA ASP A 203 7.14 17.04 7.14
C ASP A 203 5.91 16.13 6.89
N ASP A 204 4.73 16.74 6.69
CA ASP A 204 3.51 16.02 6.32
C ASP A 204 3.65 15.27 4.99
N SER A 205 4.30 15.89 4.00
CA SER A 205 4.53 15.24 2.71
C SER A 205 5.45 14.02 2.83
N GLU A 206 6.43 14.05 3.73
CA GLU A 206 7.30 12.90 3.98
C GLU A 206 6.50 11.74 4.60
N ARG A 207 5.65 12.05 5.58
CA ARG A 207 4.73 11.07 6.19
C ARG A 207 3.80 10.45 5.13
N ILE A 208 3.20 11.26 4.25
CA ILE A 208 2.33 10.76 3.17
C ILE A 208 3.08 9.81 2.25
N ARG A 209 4.30 10.17 1.84
CA ARG A 209 5.13 9.30 1.00
C ARG A 209 5.47 8.00 1.71
N GLN A 210 5.85 8.05 2.98
CA GLN A 210 6.10 6.86 3.79
C GLN A 210 4.87 5.94 3.84
N THR A 211 3.67 6.49 4.05
CA THR A 211 2.42 5.71 4.03
C THR A 211 2.15 5.06 2.67
N LEU A 212 2.32 5.79 1.58
CA LEU A 212 2.19 5.25 0.22
C LEU A 212 3.15 4.08 -0.03
N GLN A 213 4.40 4.21 0.40
CA GLN A 213 5.42 3.16 0.23
C GLN A 213 5.16 1.96 1.14
N ALA A 214 4.72 2.19 2.38
CA ALA A 214 4.40 1.14 3.35
C ALA A 214 3.23 0.25 2.91
N PHE A 215 2.38 0.73 1.99
CA PHE A 215 1.27 -0.05 1.45
C PHE A 215 1.68 -1.00 0.30
N ARG A 216 2.89 -0.85 -0.28
CA ARG A 216 3.34 -1.71 -1.40
C ARG A 216 3.35 -3.21 -1.07
N PRO A 217 3.86 -3.67 0.10
CA PRO A 217 3.85 -5.09 0.41
C PRO A 217 2.44 -5.68 0.45
N VAL A 218 1.44 -4.91 0.86
CA VAL A 218 0.04 -5.33 0.84
C VAL A 218 -0.46 -5.52 -0.59
N LEU A 219 -0.10 -4.61 -1.50
CA LEU A 219 -0.40 -4.76 -2.92
C LEU A 219 0.33 -5.96 -3.52
N ASP A 220 1.59 -6.21 -3.15
CA ASP A 220 2.36 -7.37 -3.62
C ASP A 220 1.69 -8.69 -3.20
N GLU A 221 1.20 -8.78 -1.96
CA GLU A 221 0.43 -9.94 -1.48
C GLU A 221 -0.86 -10.15 -2.28
N ILE A 222 -1.61 -9.07 -2.56
CA ILE A 222 -2.84 -9.12 -3.36
C ILE A 222 -2.51 -9.53 -4.82
N SER A 223 -1.38 -9.05 -5.34
CA SER A 223 -0.91 -9.31 -6.71
C SER A 223 -0.72 -10.80 -6.99
N ALA A 224 -0.40 -11.60 -5.96
CA ALA A 224 -0.24 -13.05 -6.09
C ALA A 224 -1.55 -13.76 -6.46
N VAL A 225 -2.69 -13.14 -6.14
CA VAL A 225 -4.02 -13.75 -6.31
C VAL A 225 -4.80 -13.08 -7.46
N CYS A 226 -4.64 -11.77 -7.66
CA CYS A 226 -5.29 -11.05 -8.74
C CYS A 226 -4.43 -9.95 -9.38
N ASP A 227 -4.87 -9.42 -10.52
CA ASP A 227 -4.23 -8.25 -11.13
C ASP A 227 -4.56 -6.97 -10.34
N ILE A 228 -3.50 -6.30 -9.88
CA ILE A 228 -3.55 -5.06 -9.11
C ILE A 228 -2.57 -4.01 -9.66
N SER A 229 -2.03 -4.24 -10.86
CA SER A 229 -1.04 -3.37 -11.53
C SER A 229 -1.48 -1.91 -11.62
N THR A 230 -2.78 -1.67 -11.80
CA THR A 230 -3.37 -0.32 -11.80
C THR A 230 -3.21 0.40 -10.47
N HIS A 231 -3.26 -0.30 -9.34
CA HIS A 231 -3.10 0.30 -8.01
C HIS A 231 -1.63 0.58 -7.72
N GLU A 232 -0.73 -0.35 -8.07
CA GLU A 232 0.72 -0.13 -7.97
C GLU A 232 1.16 1.11 -8.74
N GLU A 233 0.66 1.27 -9.97
CA GLU A 233 0.94 2.43 -10.80
C GLU A 233 0.35 3.72 -10.20
N ARG A 234 -0.85 3.66 -9.62
CA ARG A 234 -1.45 4.78 -8.90
C ARG A 234 -0.60 5.22 -7.69
N VAL A 235 0.00 4.28 -6.94
CA VAL A 235 0.95 4.60 -5.86
C VAL A 235 2.16 5.34 -6.42
N ASN A 236 2.77 4.81 -7.50
CA ASN A 236 3.93 5.44 -8.14
C ASN A 236 3.62 6.87 -8.59
N GLN A 237 2.50 7.05 -9.27
CA GLN A 237 2.07 8.35 -9.77
C GLN A 237 1.82 9.35 -8.65
N LYS A 238 1.16 8.91 -7.56
CA LYS A 238 0.94 9.79 -6.40
C LYS A 238 2.22 10.14 -5.67
N ASP A 239 3.12 9.18 -5.45
CA ASP A 239 4.42 9.46 -4.83
C ASP A 239 5.21 10.51 -5.64
N GLN A 240 5.22 10.39 -6.96
CA GLN A 240 5.84 11.37 -7.85
C GLN A 240 5.18 12.74 -7.80
N GLN A 241 3.85 12.81 -7.73
CA GLN A 241 3.11 14.08 -7.59
C GLN A 241 3.47 14.77 -6.26
N VAL A 242 3.51 14.02 -5.15
CA VAL A 242 3.90 14.54 -3.84
C VAL A 242 5.35 15.02 -3.87
N GLN A 243 6.26 14.24 -4.45
CA GLN A 243 7.67 14.64 -4.59
C GLN A 243 7.84 15.91 -5.43
N LYS A 244 7.06 16.07 -6.51
CA LYS A 244 7.07 17.30 -7.30
C LYS A 244 6.58 18.50 -6.48
N MET A 245 5.55 18.31 -5.66
CA MET A 245 5.06 19.36 -4.76
C MET A 245 6.10 19.72 -3.69
N GLN A 246 6.77 18.74 -3.08
CA GLN A 246 7.87 18.97 -2.14
C GLN A 246 8.91 19.95 -2.70
N ARG A 247 9.35 19.74 -3.95
CA ARG A 247 10.32 20.64 -4.60
C ARG A 247 9.78 22.05 -4.78
N LYS A 248 8.48 22.21 -5.09
CA LYS A 248 7.84 23.52 -5.21
C LYS A 248 7.77 24.26 -3.87
N ILE A 249 7.60 23.54 -2.76
CA ILE A 249 7.55 24.10 -1.40
C ILE A 249 8.96 24.43 -0.89
N LEU A 250 9.95 23.60 -1.22
CA LEU A 250 11.32 23.79 -0.78
C LEU A 250 11.93 25.10 -1.29
N GLN A 251 11.66 25.46 -2.55
CA GLN A 251 12.20 26.67 -3.18
C GLN A 251 11.86 27.98 -2.39
N PRO A 252 10.59 28.31 -2.09
CA PRO A 252 10.28 29.50 -1.30
C PRO A 252 10.79 29.40 0.14
N LEU A 253 10.87 28.21 0.73
CA LEU A 253 11.43 28.02 2.06
C LEU A 253 12.93 28.40 2.10
N GLU A 254 13.71 27.93 1.11
CA GLU A 254 15.14 28.27 0.97
C GLU A 254 15.38 29.78 0.74
N GLN A 255 14.43 30.47 0.13
CA GLN A 255 14.48 31.93 -0.06
C GLN A 255 14.14 32.70 1.22
N ILE A 256 13.15 32.25 1.98
CA ILE A 256 12.65 32.96 3.16
C ILE A 256 13.60 32.81 4.35
N LEU A 257 14.18 31.63 4.58
CA LEU A 257 15.00 31.35 5.76
C LEU A 257 16.17 32.34 5.96
N PRO A 258 16.99 32.66 4.94
CA PRO A 258 18.05 33.67 5.09
C PRO A 258 17.49 35.08 5.33
N ALA A 259 16.38 35.43 4.69
CA ALA A 259 15.77 36.76 4.78
C ALA A 259 15.26 37.07 6.19
N VAL A 260 14.82 36.07 6.97
CA VAL A 260 14.35 36.28 8.35
C VAL A 260 15.41 37.00 9.20
N GLY A 261 16.63 36.49 9.23
CA GLY A 261 17.70 37.05 10.07
C GLY A 261 18.14 38.44 9.62
N VAL A 262 18.13 38.69 8.32
CA VAL A 262 18.41 40.03 7.77
C VAL A 262 17.32 41.00 8.22
N VAL A 263 16.04 40.70 7.96
CA VAL A 263 14.93 41.57 8.33
C VAL A 263 14.86 41.79 9.85
N GLU A 264 15.14 40.78 10.67
CA GLU A 264 15.19 40.91 12.13
C GLU A 264 16.25 41.93 12.57
N THR A 265 17.42 41.91 11.92
CA THR A 265 18.49 42.89 12.17
C THR A 265 18.07 44.30 11.75
N LEU A 266 17.50 44.45 10.54
CA LEU A 266 17.02 45.76 10.05
C LEU A 266 15.91 46.32 10.97
N GLU A 267 14.98 45.48 11.43
CA GLU A 267 13.93 45.88 12.37
C GLU A 267 14.49 46.34 13.71
N ALA A 268 15.54 45.67 14.22
CA ALA A 268 16.20 46.04 15.48
C ALA A 268 16.98 47.36 15.38
N GLU A 269 17.71 47.57 14.28
CA GLU A 269 18.41 48.83 14.00
C GLU A 269 17.43 49.99 13.87
N LEU A 270 16.36 49.80 13.09
CA LEU A 270 15.33 50.82 12.92
C LEU A 270 14.65 51.18 14.24
N LYS A 271 14.32 50.18 15.07
CA LYS A 271 13.74 50.39 16.39
C LYS A 271 14.68 51.20 17.30
N THR A 272 15.99 50.93 17.25
CA THR A 272 17.00 51.72 17.97
C THR A 272 16.99 53.19 17.52
N MET A 273 16.97 53.44 16.21
CA MET A 273 16.94 54.79 15.66
C MET A 273 15.65 55.54 16.05
N GLU A 274 14.49 54.90 15.93
CA GLU A 274 13.20 55.45 16.37
C GLU A 274 13.20 55.85 17.85
N GLN A 275 13.89 55.09 18.71
CA GLN A 275 14.06 55.44 20.13
C GLN A 275 15.05 56.57 20.38
N ASN A 276 16.02 56.78 19.49
CA ASN A 276 17.01 57.84 19.60
C ASN A 276 16.46 59.21 19.20
N VAL A 277 15.55 59.27 18.22
CA VAL A 277 14.90 60.52 17.77
C VAL A 277 14.31 61.35 18.94
N PRO A 278 13.43 60.83 19.80
CA PRO A 278 12.87 61.61 20.89
C PRO A 278 13.93 61.98 21.95
N LYS A 279 14.96 61.16 22.16
CA LYS A 279 16.06 61.47 23.09
C LYS A 279 16.88 62.65 22.59
N ILE A 280 17.25 62.66 21.31
CA ILE A 280 17.97 63.77 20.68
C ILE A 280 17.11 65.04 20.71
N ARG A 281 15.81 64.91 20.39
CA ARG A 281 14.87 66.04 20.48
C ARG A 281 14.81 66.63 21.88
N ALA A 282 14.79 65.79 22.92
CA ALA A 282 14.80 66.25 24.30
C ALA A 282 16.11 66.98 24.66
N ILE A 283 17.27 66.48 24.24
CA ILE A 283 18.58 67.14 24.45
C ILE A 283 18.67 68.49 23.72
N LEU A 284 18.07 68.62 22.54
CA LEU A 284 18.01 69.90 21.81
C LEU A 284 17.03 70.89 22.46
N SER A 285 16.02 70.38 23.18
CA SER A 285 14.95 71.18 23.78
C SER A 285 15.22 71.57 25.24
N SER A 286 16.22 70.98 25.91
CA SER A 286 16.61 71.38 27.26
C SER A 286 17.24 72.77 27.22
N VAL A 287 16.57 73.74 27.84
CA VAL A 287 17.03 75.14 27.94
C VAL A 287 18.15 75.22 28.97
N ASP A 288 19.34 75.64 28.53
CA ASP A 288 20.53 76.05 29.30
C ASP A 288 20.64 75.48 30.72
N ASP A 289 21.35 74.36 30.85
CA ASP A 289 22.01 74.04 32.11
C ASP A 289 23.08 75.12 32.35
N THR A 290 22.92 75.91 33.41
CA THR A 290 23.83 77.01 33.82
C THR A 290 25.27 76.56 34.11
N HIS A 291 25.57 75.28 33.88
CA HIS A 291 26.82 74.59 34.15
C HIS A 291 27.58 74.14 32.89
N ILE A 292 27.02 74.29 31.67
CA ILE A 292 27.67 73.86 30.42
C ILE A 292 28.36 75.06 29.74
N THR A 293 29.63 74.88 29.35
CA THR A 293 30.39 75.93 28.65
C THR A 293 30.01 76.01 27.16
N LEU A 294 30.26 77.16 26.52
CA LEU A 294 30.03 77.34 25.07
C LEU A 294 30.77 76.29 24.23
N MET A 295 32.00 75.93 24.61
CA MET A 295 32.80 74.93 23.91
C MET A 295 32.15 73.53 24.00
N GLU A 296 31.68 73.15 25.19
CA GLU A 296 30.97 71.88 25.40
C GLU A 296 29.62 71.86 24.65
N HIS A 297 28.91 73.00 24.60
CA HIS A 297 27.68 73.13 23.81
C HIS A 297 27.95 72.87 22.32
N LEU A 298 28.94 73.53 21.73
CA LEU A 298 29.30 73.34 20.32
C LEU A 298 29.72 71.89 20.04
N GLN A 299 30.50 71.28 20.94
CA GLN A 299 30.91 69.89 20.80
C GLN A 299 29.73 68.90 20.91
N ASN A 300 28.79 69.16 21.82
CA ASN A 300 27.55 68.38 21.92
C ASN A 300 26.72 68.49 20.63
N ARG A 301 26.63 69.67 20.01
CA ARG A 301 25.93 69.84 18.72
C ARG A 301 26.64 69.08 17.59
N GLN A 302 27.97 69.08 17.53
CA GLN A 302 28.71 68.28 16.55
C GLN A 302 28.45 66.77 16.70
N VAL A 303 28.44 66.26 17.93
CA VAL A 303 28.13 64.84 18.20
C VAL A 303 26.70 64.49 17.76
N ILE A 304 25.74 65.37 18.00
CA ILE A 304 24.34 65.18 17.56
C ILE A 304 24.26 65.16 16.02
N VAL A 305 24.90 66.09 15.33
CA VAL A 305 24.92 66.10 13.85
C VAL A 305 25.54 64.82 13.30
N ALA A 306 26.68 64.38 13.84
CA ALA A 306 27.33 63.13 13.41
C ALA A 306 26.44 61.90 13.65
N ASN A 307 25.73 61.85 14.78
CA ASN A 307 24.78 60.78 15.09
C ASN A 307 23.61 60.76 14.09
N VAL A 308 22.97 61.92 13.84
CA VAL A 308 21.87 62.04 12.87
C VAL A 308 22.31 61.62 11.46
N GLN A 309 23.48 62.08 11.00
CA GLN A 309 24.05 61.66 9.72
C GLN A 309 24.38 60.17 9.66
N SER A 310 24.79 59.56 10.78
CA SER A 310 24.98 58.11 10.85
C SER A 310 23.65 57.37 10.68
N MET A 311 22.59 57.80 11.37
CA MET A 311 21.26 57.20 11.25
C MET A 311 20.69 57.35 9.82
N GLN A 312 20.86 58.52 9.19
CA GLN A 312 20.46 58.73 7.78
C GLN A 312 21.17 57.73 6.84
N ARG A 313 22.48 57.52 7.00
CA ARG A 313 23.23 56.51 6.22
C ARG A 313 22.72 55.09 6.44
N THR A 314 22.44 54.70 7.68
CA THR A 314 21.85 53.39 7.99
C THR A 314 20.48 53.22 7.33
N LEU A 315 19.65 54.26 7.26
CA LEU A 315 18.36 54.19 6.56
C LEU A 315 18.52 54.00 5.03
N GLU A 316 19.52 54.61 4.42
CA GLU A 316 19.86 54.38 3.01
C GLU A 316 20.34 52.94 2.76
N GLU A 317 21.11 52.37 3.69
CA GLU A 317 21.55 50.98 3.66
C GLU A 317 20.37 50.01 3.82
N ILE A 318 19.45 50.27 4.75
CA ILE A 318 18.20 49.51 4.91
C ILE A 318 17.43 49.47 3.60
N GLU A 319 17.23 50.61 2.92
CA GLU A 319 16.53 50.63 1.62
C GLU A 319 17.27 49.86 0.53
N ARG A 320 18.61 49.87 0.53
CA ARG A 320 19.41 49.10 -0.43
C ARG A 320 19.24 47.60 -0.23
N CYS A 321 19.16 47.13 1.01
CA CYS A 321 18.96 45.71 1.32
C CYS A 321 17.66 45.14 0.73
N LYS A 322 16.67 45.97 0.41
CA LYS A 322 15.37 45.52 -0.14
C LYS A 322 15.53 44.61 -1.36
N GLY A 323 16.40 44.98 -2.31
CA GLY A 323 16.64 44.20 -3.53
C GLY A 323 17.50 42.94 -3.34
N GLU A 324 18.09 42.76 -2.15
CA GLU A 324 19.03 41.68 -1.83
C GLU A 324 18.36 40.54 -1.04
N LEU A 325 17.12 40.73 -0.56
CA LEU A 325 16.42 39.73 0.27
C LEU A 325 15.94 38.49 -0.49
N HIS A 326 15.97 38.50 -1.83
CA HIS A 326 15.58 37.38 -2.69
C HIS A 326 14.25 36.70 -2.33
N LEU A 327 13.29 37.47 -1.80
CA LEU A 327 12.00 36.97 -1.37
C LEU A 327 11.11 36.57 -2.56
N PRO A 328 10.08 35.74 -2.33
CA PRO A 328 9.07 35.47 -3.35
C PRO A 328 8.47 36.77 -3.90
N GLN A 329 8.16 36.78 -5.20
CA GLN A 329 7.78 37.99 -5.92
C GLN A 329 6.66 38.76 -5.21
N GLY A 330 6.93 40.03 -4.91
CA GLY A 330 5.98 40.94 -4.24
C GLY A 330 5.97 40.88 -2.71
N ALA A 331 6.62 39.90 -2.09
CA ALA A 331 6.69 39.79 -0.63
C ALA A 331 7.53 40.92 0.01
N GLU A 332 8.59 41.37 -0.65
CA GLU A 332 9.45 42.47 -0.19
C GLU A 332 8.73 43.81 -0.06
N GLU A 333 7.66 44.04 -0.83
CA GLU A 333 6.85 45.26 -0.76
C GLU A 333 5.94 45.29 0.48
N SER A 334 5.67 44.12 1.08
CA SER A 334 4.84 44.01 2.27
C SER A 334 5.59 44.27 3.57
N LEU A 335 6.93 44.26 3.55
CA LEU A 335 7.77 44.43 4.72
C LEU A 335 7.71 45.87 5.27
N LEU A 336 7.26 46.02 6.51
CA LEU A 336 7.07 47.33 7.13
C LEU A 336 8.39 48.03 7.49
N VAL A 337 9.50 47.30 7.56
CA VAL A 337 10.81 47.89 7.87
C VAL A 337 11.21 48.98 6.87
N PHE A 338 10.93 48.78 5.58
CA PHE A 338 11.25 49.75 4.53
C PHE A 338 10.33 50.98 4.59
N SER A 339 9.02 50.78 4.71
CA SER A 339 8.08 51.90 4.82
C SER A 339 8.32 52.73 6.08
N ARG A 340 8.64 52.10 7.20
CA ARG A 340 9.03 52.78 8.45
C ARG A 340 10.38 53.50 8.32
N ALA A 341 11.37 52.92 7.64
CA ALA A 341 12.65 53.58 7.38
C ALA A 341 12.46 54.90 6.62
N ARG A 342 11.61 54.91 5.58
CA ARG A 342 11.25 56.13 4.84
C ARG A 342 10.57 57.18 5.71
N LEU A 343 9.66 56.76 6.58
CA LEU A 343 8.97 57.67 7.50
C LEU A 343 9.91 58.30 8.54
N LEU A 344 11.00 57.61 8.91
CA LEU A 344 11.97 58.11 9.90
C LEU A 344 12.90 59.19 9.34
N LEU A 345 13.05 59.31 8.02
CA LEU A 345 13.90 60.32 7.38
C LEU A 345 13.47 61.75 7.75
N GLN A 346 12.17 62.06 7.68
CA GLN A 346 11.68 63.41 7.96
C GLN A 346 12.01 63.88 9.40
N PRO A 347 11.73 63.11 10.47
CA PRO A 347 12.14 63.49 11.82
C PRO A 347 13.65 63.68 11.98
N LEU A 348 14.48 62.94 11.25
CA LEU A 348 15.93 63.09 11.29
C LEU A 348 16.39 64.39 10.60
N ASP A 349 15.80 64.72 9.45
CA ASP A 349 16.07 65.98 8.75
C ASP A 349 15.67 67.19 9.60
N GLU A 350 14.52 67.13 10.27
CA GLU A 350 14.08 68.15 11.23
C GLU A 350 15.08 68.33 12.39
N LEU A 351 15.56 67.22 12.97
CA LEU A 351 16.56 67.25 14.03
C LEU A 351 17.90 67.83 13.55
N GLN A 352 18.31 67.46 12.34
CA GLN A 352 19.53 68.00 11.73
C GLN A 352 19.43 69.51 11.55
N GLN A 353 18.33 70.01 10.97
CA GLN A 353 18.10 71.44 10.77
C GLN A 353 18.06 72.20 12.10
N LEU A 354 17.33 71.69 13.09
CA LEU A 354 17.25 72.28 14.43
C LEU A 354 18.64 72.38 15.09
N THR A 355 19.44 71.32 14.97
CA THR A 355 20.80 71.28 15.53
C THR A 355 21.71 72.32 14.89
N HIS A 356 21.64 72.49 13.55
CA HIS A 356 22.43 73.51 12.84
C HIS A 356 21.98 74.93 13.20
N GLN A 357 20.68 75.18 13.31
CA GLN A 357 20.15 76.49 13.72
C GLN A 357 20.63 76.87 15.12
N GLN A 358 20.56 75.93 16.08
CA GLN A 358 21.06 76.18 17.43
C GLN A 358 22.57 76.39 17.47
N ALA A 359 23.35 75.64 16.68
CA ALA A 359 24.79 75.82 16.59
C ALA A 359 25.21 77.16 15.96
N ALA A 360 24.38 77.75 15.09
CA ALA A 360 24.63 79.07 14.50
C ALA A 360 24.23 80.24 15.41
N LEU A 361 23.39 79.99 16.42
CA LEU A 361 22.92 80.98 17.41
C LEU A 361 23.81 81.04 18.68
N LEU A 362 24.69 80.07 18.85
CA LEU A 362 25.71 79.97 19.91
C LEU A 362 27.03 80.57 19.42
#